data_AF-M1C5I6-F1
#
_entry.id   AF-M1C5I6-F1
#
_cell.length_a   1.000
_cell.length_b   1.000
_cell.length_c   1.000
_cell.angle_alpha   90.00
_cell.angle_beta   90.00
_cell.angle_gamma   90.00
#
_symmetry.space_group_name_H-M   'P 1'
#
loop_
_entity.id
_entity.type
_entity.pdbx_description
1 polymer ?
#
loop_
_entity_poly.entity_id
_entity_poly.type
_entity_poly.pdbx_seq_one_letter_code
_entity_poly.pdbx_strand_id
1 'polypeptide(L)'
;MNEPIILKNCGETEKIIGIKKYFVYYITTNIHEQVQTNWIMEEFHLKRENEKLLEWVVCRVHESKNNSERITCDDNDEIELSALDEVFLSLDDDQEQEEISFPY
;
A
#
# COMPACT_ATOMS: atom_id res chain seq x y z
N MET A 1 3.86 15.67 -6.87
CA MET A 1 3.95 15.61 -8.35
C MET A 1 2.82 14.75 -8.88
N ASN A 2 2.38 14.98 -10.12
CA ASN A 2 1.31 14.22 -10.74
C ASN A 2 1.88 13.39 -11.90
N GLU A 3 1.62 12.09 -11.90
CA GLU A 3 2.09 11.14 -12.93
C GLU A 3 0.90 10.46 -13.61
N PRO A 4 0.89 10.25 -14.94
CA PRO A 4 -0.18 9.56 -15.61
C PRO A 4 -0.16 8.05 -15.31
N ILE A 5 -1.34 7.44 -15.12
CA ILE A 5 -1.49 5.99 -15.05
C ILE A 5 -1.73 5.48 -16.47
N ILE A 6 -0.80 4.67 -16.99
CA ILE A 6 -0.81 4.19 -18.38
C ILE A 6 -1.14 2.69 -18.39
N LEU A 7 -2.17 2.33 -19.14
CA LEU A 7 -2.46 0.94 -19.47
C LEU A 7 -1.69 0.57 -20.74
N LYS A 8 -0.78 -0.41 -20.62
CA LYS A 8 -0.02 -0.95 -21.74
C LYS A 8 -0.69 -2.24 -22.24
N ASN A 9 -1.36 -2.17 -23.37
CA ASN A 9 -1.84 -3.34 -24.09
C ASN A 9 -0.79 -3.76 -25.12
N CYS A 10 -0.51 -5.07 -25.23
CA CYS A 10 0.38 -5.59 -26.25
C CYS A 10 -0.29 -5.46 -27.63
N GLY A 11 0.05 -4.39 -28.38
CA GLY A 11 -0.42 -4.17 -29.76
C GLY A 11 -1.28 -2.91 -30.00
N GLU A 12 -1.66 -2.16 -28.95
CA GLU A 12 -2.46 -0.92 -29.07
C GLU A 12 -1.70 0.31 -28.52
N THR A 13 -2.17 1.52 -28.86
CA THR A 13 -1.61 2.78 -28.35
C THR A 13 -1.79 2.89 -26.84
N GLU A 14 -0.76 3.36 -26.13
CA GLU A 14 -0.80 3.59 -24.68
C GLU A 14 -2.02 4.45 -24.28
N LYS A 15 -2.88 3.91 -23.42
CA LYS A 15 -4.08 4.59 -22.94
C LYS A 15 -3.85 5.14 -21.54
N ILE A 16 -4.02 6.44 -21.37
CA ILE A 16 -4.01 7.07 -20.03
C ILE A 16 -5.36 6.79 -19.38
N ILE A 17 -5.35 6.09 -18.25
CA ILE A 17 -6.56 5.70 -17.51
C ILE A 17 -6.76 6.50 -16.22
N GLY A 18 -5.79 7.32 -15.83
CA GLY A 18 -5.87 8.06 -14.57
C GLY A 18 -4.64 8.90 -14.25
N ILE A 19 -4.61 9.39 -13.02
CA ILE A 19 -3.54 10.21 -12.44
C ILE A 19 -3.12 9.61 -11.10
N LYS A 20 -1.81 9.51 -10.88
CA LYS A 20 -1.17 9.19 -9.60
C LYS A 20 -0.61 10.47 -8.97
N LYS A 21 -0.86 10.67 -7.69
CA LYS A 21 -0.26 11.77 -6.89
C LYS A 21 0.54 11.21 -5.72
N TYR A 22 1.58 11.93 -5.32
CA TYR A 22 2.44 11.58 -4.18
C TYR A 22 2.33 12.63 -3.09
N PHE A 23 2.21 12.17 -1.85
CA PHE A 23 2.17 12.97 -0.65
C PHE A 23 3.20 12.44 0.35
N VAL A 24 3.79 13.36 1.12
CA VAL A 24 4.66 13.03 2.25
C VAL A 24 3.98 13.53 3.51
N TYR A 25 3.96 12.70 4.55
CA TYR A 25 3.36 13.10 5.81
C TYR A 25 4.33 13.92 6.65
N TYR A 26 3.81 14.93 7.32
CA TYR A 26 4.58 15.83 8.17
C TYR A 26 3.96 15.86 9.56
N ILE A 27 4.79 15.67 10.59
CA ILE A 27 4.37 15.80 11.98
C ILE A 27 4.69 17.23 12.43
N THR A 28 3.69 17.90 12.98
CA THR A 28 3.87 19.21 13.61
C THR A 28 3.98 18.99 15.11
N THR A 29 5.18 19.15 15.66
CA THR A 29 5.42 19.00 17.10
C THR A 29 5.26 20.33 17.83
N ASN A 30 5.50 21.46 17.17
CA ASN A 30 5.28 22.81 17.67
C ASN A 30 4.85 23.75 16.53
N ILE A 31 4.28 24.90 16.90
CA ILE A 31 3.66 25.92 16.01
C ILE A 31 4.65 26.44 14.93
N HIS A 32 5.95 26.22 15.10
CA HIS A 32 7.01 26.72 14.22
C HIS A 32 7.87 25.65 13.56
N GLU A 33 7.68 24.36 13.84
CA GLU A 33 8.54 23.30 13.31
C GLU A 33 7.70 22.14 12.75
N GLN A 34 7.86 21.90 11.45
CA GLN A 34 7.23 20.81 10.73
C GLN A 34 8.31 19.79 10.37
N VAL A 35 8.24 18.58 10.95
CA VAL A 35 9.19 17.50 10.70
C VAL A 35 8.63 16.57 9.63
N GLN A 36 9.36 16.44 8.53
CA GLN A 36 9.03 15.48 7.48
C GLN A 36 9.21 14.05 7.99
N THR A 37 8.23 13.19 7.73
CA THR A 37 8.33 11.76 8.06
C THR A 37 8.74 10.93 6.84
N ASN A 38 9.03 9.65 7.07
CA ASN A 38 9.25 8.67 6.00
C ASN A 38 7.95 8.15 5.39
N TRP A 39 6.78 8.56 5.90
CA TRP A 39 5.49 8.08 5.39
C TRP A 39 5.15 8.73 4.06
N ILE A 40 4.96 7.87 3.05
CA ILE A 40 4.56 8.24 1.70
C ILE A 40 3.14 7.73 1.47
N MET A 41 2.31 8.58 0.86
CA MET A 41 1.02 8.19 0.32
C MET A 41 1.00 8.40 -1.18
N GLU A 42 0.62 7.35 -1.90
CA GLU A 42 0.33 7.40 -3.31
C GLU A 42 -1.17 7.31 -3.53
N GLU A 43 -1.75 8.34 -4.13
CA GLU A 43 -3.17 8.43 -4.43
C GLU A 43 -3.39 8.18 -5.92
N PHE A 44 -4.23 7.20 -6.25
CA PHE A 44 -4.57 6.80 -7.60
C PHE A 44 -6.01 7.20 -7.91
N HIS A 45 -6.16 8.10 -8.88
CA HIS A 45 -7.43 8.59 -9.38
C HIS A 45 -7.65 8.10 -10.80
N LEU A 46 -8.65 7.24 -11.00
CA LEU A 46 -9.07 6.82 -12.34
C LEU A 46 -9.96 7.88 -12.99
N LYS A 47 -9.79 8.06 -14.30
CA LYS A 47 -10.63 8.92 -15.13
C LYS A 47 -11.65 8.05 -15.87
N ARG A 48 -12.92 8.47 -15.84
CA ARG A 48 -13.95 7.91 -16.72
C ARG A 48 -13.87 8.59 -18.09
N GLU A 49 -14.44 7.98 -19.12
CA GLU A 49 -14.42 8.48 -20.51
C GLU A 49 -14.96 9.91 -20.67
N ASN A 50 -15.80 10.38 -19.75
CA ASN A 50 -16.31 11.76 -19.73
C ASN A 50 -15.38 12.75 -18.97
N GLU A 51 -14.09 12.42 -18.85
CA GLU A 51 -13.02 13.17 -18.16
C GLU A 51 -13.25 13.45 -16.66
N LYS A 52 -14.39 13.02 -16.11
CA LYS A 52 -14.68 13.09 -14.67
C LYS A 52 -13.83 12.07 -13.92
N LEU A 53 -13.21 12.53 -12.83
CA LEU A 53 -12.59 11.65 -11.86
C LEU A 53 -13.67 10.79 -11.20
N LEU A 54 -13.33 9.53 -10.89
CA LEU A 54 -14.19 8.70 -10.06
C LEU A 54 -14.30 9.31 -8.65
N GLU A 55 -15.45 9.10 -8.03
CA GLU A 55 -15.70 9.50 -6.63
C GLU A 55 -14.72 8.84 -5.66
N TRP A 56 -14.27 7.62 -6.00
CA TRP A 56 -13.37 6.82 -5.19
C TRP A 56 -11.94 6.88 -5.71
N VAL A 57 -11.02 6.85 -4.76
CA VAL A 57 -9.57 6.81 -5.00
C VAL A 57 -9.00 5.59 -4.31
N VAL A 58 -7.92 5.05 -4.88
CA VAL A 58 -7.12 4.02 -4.20
C VAL A 58 -5.91 4.72 -3.61
N CYS A 59 -5.60 4.44 -2.35
CA CYS A 59 -4.41 4.98 -1.68
C CYS A 59 -3.48 3.84 -1.29
N ARG A 60 -2.19 3.96 -1.62
CA ARG A 60 -1.13 3.11 -1.08
C ARG A 60 -0.33 3.93 -0.09
N VAL A 61 -0.31 3.50 1.17
CA VAL A 61 0.48 4.15 2.23
C VAL A 61 1.62 3.21 2.60
N HIS A 62 2.85 3.72 2.62
CA HIS A 62 4.01 2.95 3.01
C HIS A 62 5.10 3.85 3.58
N GLU A 63 6.02 3.25 4.34
CA GLU A 63 7.23 3.93 4.77
C GLU A 63 8.29 3.87 3.67
N SER A 64 8.96 4.99 3.39
CA SER A 64 10.10 5.05 2.46
C SER A 64 11.36 4.60 3.18
N LYS A 65 12.03 3.58 2.63
CA LYS A 65 13.35 3.12 3.07
C LYS A 65 14.45 4.09 2.64
N ASN A 66 14.38 5.36 3.03
CA ASN A 66 15.47 6.30 2.86
C ASN A 66 16.43 6.19 4.05
N ASN A 67 17.02 5.02 4.21
CA ASN A 67 18.36 4.91 4.75
C ASN A 67 19.14 4.01 3.79
N SER A 68 20.32 4.46 3.40
CA SER A 68 21.17 3.84 2.39
C SER A 68 21.28 2.32 2.56
N GLU A 69 20.72 1.54 1.64
CA GLU A 69 21.35 0.31 1.14
C GLU A 69 20.51 -0.29 0.02
N ARG A 70 21.23 -0.77 -1.00
CA ARG A 70 20.71 -1.33 -2.24
C ARG A 70 19.93 -2.59 -1.87
N ILE A 71 18.63 -2.60 -2.14
CA ILE A 71 17.87 -3.86 -2.19
C ILE A 71 18.41 -4.65 -3.38
N THR A 72 19.38 -5.53 -3.13
CA THR A 72 19.57 -6.71 -3.96
C THR A 72 18.44 -7.66 -3.60
N CYS A 73 17.55 -7.92 -4.54
CA CYS A 73 16.64 -9.05 -4.48
C CYS A 73 17.49 -10.32 -4.58
N ASP A 74 17.85 -10.88 -3.43
CA ASP A 74 18.28 -12.28 -3.33
C ASP A 74 17.05 -13.06 -2.83
N ASP A 75 16.56 -13.97 -3.67
CA ASP A 75 15.28 -14.70 -3.52
C ASP A 75 15.32 -15.79 -2.41
N ASN A 76 16.01 -15.55 -1.30
CA ASN A 76 16.19 -16.55 -0.24
C ASN A 76 16.00 -16.05 1.19
N ASP A 77 15.40 -14.88 1.39
CA ASP A 77 15.02 -14.44 2.72
C ASP A 77 13.63 -14.99 3.04
N GLU A 78 13.59 -16.02 3.89
CA GLU A 78 12.39 -16.41 4.63
C GLU A 78 11.74 -15.13 5.18
N ILE A 79 10.47 -14.91 4.80
CA ILE A 79 9.72 -13.74 5.24
C ILE A 79 9.50 -13.88 6.74
N GLU A 80 10.40 -13.29 7.54
CA GLU A 80 10.25 -13.20 9.00
C GLU A 80 8.95 -12.43 9.27
N LEU A 81 7.99 -13.14 9.87
CA LEU A 81 6.74 -12.55 10.30
C LEU A 81 7.02 -11.52 11.40
N SER A 82 6.17 -10.50 11.49
CA SER A 82 6.24 -9.61 12.65
C SER A 82 5.91 -10.40 13.91
N ALA A 83 6.54 -10.09 15.04
CA ALA A 83 6.27 -10.78 16.32
C ALA A 83 4.77 -10.79 16.72
N LEU A 84 3.94 -9.91 16.13
CA LEU A 84 2.49 -9.93 16.31
C LEU A 84 1.79 -10.98 15.43
N ASP A 85 2.27 -11.20 14.20
CA ASP A 85 1.72 -12.21 13.30
C ASP A 85 2.08 -13.63 13.77
N GLU A 86 3.26 -13.84 14.38
CA GLU A 86 3.65 -15.13 14.97
C GLU A 86 2.75 -15.55 16.16
N VAL A 87 2.39 -14.59 17.03
CA VAL A 87 1.48 -14.86 18.15
C VAL A 87 0.06 -15.17 17.65
N PHE A 88 -0.35 -14.53 16.56
CA PHE A 88 -1.67 -14.75 15.98
C PHE A 88 -1.80 -16.14 15.35
N LEU A 89 -0.78 -16.61 14.64
CA LEU A 89 -0.80 -17.95 14.04
C LEU A 89 -0.61 -19.08 15.05
N SER A 90 0.17 -18.85 16.12
CA SER A 90 0.30 -19.85 17.21
C SER A 90 -0.97 -20.02 18.05
N LEU A 91 -1.96 -19.13 17.94
CA LEU A 91 -3.24 -19.23 18.61
C LEU A 91 -4.29 -20.06 17.83
N ASP A 92 -4.12 -20.24 16.52
CA ASP A 92 -5.04 -21.03 15.68
C ASP A 92 -4.74 -22.54 15.72
N ASP A 93 -3.54 -22.97 16.10
CA ASP A 93 -3.17 -24.40 16.24
C ASP A 93 -3.77 -25.07 17.50
N ASP A 94 -4.27 -24.28 18.47
CA ASP A 94 -4.88 -24.79 19.72
C ASP A 94 -6.43 -24.78 19.71
N GLN A 95 -7.08 -24.40 18.60
CA GLN A 95 -8.55 -24.41 18.47
C GLN A 95 -9.12 -25.62 17.69
N GLU A 96 -8.39 -26.74 17.60
CA GLU A 96 -8.97 -28.02 17.22
C GLU A 96 -9.71 -28.69 18.39
N GLN A 97 -10.79 -28.08 18.95
CA GLN A 97 -11.79 -28.83 19.76
C GLN A 97 -13.05 -28.07 20.24
N GLU A 98 -13.60 -27.09 19.50
CA GLU A 98 -15.01 -26.72 19.72
C GLU A 98 -15.80 -26.85 18.41
N GLU A 99 -16.53 -27.97 18.31
CA GLU A 99 -17.51 -28.25 17.26
C GLU A 99 -18.47 -27.05 17.09
N ILE A 100 -18.37 -26.36 15.96
CA ILE A 100 -19.44 -25.46 15.50
C ILE A 100 -20.59 -26.36 15.05
N SER A 101 -21.44 -26.76 15.99
CA SER A 101 -22.72 -27.40 15.69
C SER A 101 -23.62 -26.37 15.01
N PHE A 102 -23.84 -26.52 13.71
CA PHE A 102 -24.95 -25.85 13.03
C PHE A 102 -26.26 -26.52 13.48
N PRO A 103 -27.27 -25.75 13.94
CA PRO A 103 -28.58 -26.31 14.20
C PRO A 103 -29.21 -26.79 12.88
N TYR A 104 -29.80 -27.98 12.91
CA TYR A 104 -30.63 -28.55 11.84
C TYR A 104 -31.89 -27.73 11.57
#